data_AF-A0A821CVH7-F1
#
_entry.id   AF-A0A821CVH7-F1
#
_cell.length_a   1.000
_cell.length_b   1.000
_cell.length_c   1.000
_cell.angle_alpha   90.00
_cell.angle_beta   90.00
_cell.angle_gamma   90.00
#
_symmetry.space_group_name_H-M   'P 1'
#
loop_
_entity.id
_entity.type
_entity.pdbx_description
1 polymer ?
#
loop_
_entity_poly.entity_id
_entity_poly.type
_entity_poly.pdbx_seq_one_letter_code
_entity_poly.pdbx_strand_id
1 'polypeptide(L)' 'RRIYHRFTMSSIKDILRQHHIYYRHVKIVASSLIIGIKNSTLQQEFDQYLPDDLFDRDHYHHSRRQSHLHH' A
#
# COMPACT_ATOMS: atom_id res chain seq x y z
N ARG A 1 7.59 -3.08 5.25
CA ARG A 1 8.02 -2.42 3.99
C ARG A 1 8.27 -0.95 4.26
N ARG A 2 9.20 -0.30 3.55
CA ARG A 2 9.39 1.15 3.70
C ARG A 2 8.18 1.87 3.15
N ILE A 3 7.77 2.93 3.82
CA ILE A 3 6.66 3.78 3.39
C ILE A 3 7.09 5.24 3.43
N TYR A 4 6.73 5.97 2.38
CA TYR A 4 6.92 7.41 2.34
C TYR A 4 5.99 8.09 3.35
N HIS A 5 6.55 8.96 4.18
CA HIS A 5 5.88 9.56 5.34
C HIS A 5 4.58 10.34 5.03
N ARG A 6 4.32 10.67 3.76
CA ARG A 6 3.08 11.36 3.35
C ARG A 6 1.90 10.43 3.12
N PHE A 7 2.11 9.11 3.10
CA PHE A 7 1.01 8.18 3.05
C PHE A 7 0.27 8.16 4.38
N THR A 8 -1.03 8.41 4.31
CA THR A 8 -1.95 8.27 5.43
C THR A 8 -2.50 6.84 5.47
N MET A 9 -3.02 6.43 6.64
CA MET A 9 -3.69 5.13 6.77
C MET A 9 -4.84 4.97 5.77
N SER A 10 -5.60 6.03 5.50
CA SER A 10 -6.69 6.00 4.52
C SER A 10 -6.16 5.73 3.11
N SER A 11 -5.15 6.46 2.64
CA SER A 11 -4.55 6.24 1.31
C SER A 11 -3.96 4.84 1.17
N ILE A 12 -3.36 4.29 2.22
CA ILE A 12 -2.83 2.92 2.19
C ILE A 12 -3.96 1.92 2.02
N LYS A 13 -5.05 2.06 2.79
CA LYS A 13 -6.20 1.17 2.67
C LYS A 13 -6.84 1.23 1.28
N ASP A 14 -6.91 2.41 0.68
CA ASP A 14 -7.43 2.57 -0.68
C ASP A 14 -6.54 1.89 -1.71
N ILE A 15 -5.22 2.06 -1.64
CA ILE A 15 -4.26 1.36 -2.52
C ILE A 15 -4.40 -0.15 -2.36
N LEU A 16 -4.42 -0.65 -1.12
CA LEU A 16 -4.59 -2.08 -0.86
C LEU A 16 -5.92 -2.61 -1.44
N ARG A 17 -6.99 -1.82 -1.38
CA ARG A 17 -8.29 -2.17 -1.99
C ARG A 17 -8.21 -2.20 -3.51
N GLN A 18 -7.57 -1.21 -4.14
CA GLN A 18 -7.38 -1.15 -5.60
C GLN A 18 -6.59 -2.35 -6.13
N HIS A 19 -5.64 -2.85 -5.34
CA HIS A 19 -4.85 -4.04 -5.66
C HIS A 19 -5.51 -5.36 -5.24
N HIS A 20 -6.77 -5.35 -4.78
CA HIS A 20 -7.50 -6.53 -4.31
C HIS A 20 -6.81 -7.29 -3.16
N ILE A 21 -6.12 -6.57 -2.28
CA ILE A 21 -5.31 -7.15 -1.22
C ILE A 21 -6.12 -7.26 0.07
N TYR A 22 -6.39 -8.51 0.46
CA TYR A 22 -7.11 -8.84 1.69
C TYR A 22 -6.15 -9.00 2.87
N TYR A 23 -6.15 -8.02 3.77
CA TYR A 23 -5.33 -8.03 4.99
C TYR A 23 -6.16 -8.29 6.25
N ARG A 24 -5.56 -8.91 7.26
CA ARG A 24 -6.13 -9.06 8.61
C ARG A 24 -5.92 -7.80 9.44
N HIS A 25 -4.75 -7.18 9.34
CA HIS A 25 -4.46 -5.89 9.98
C HIS A 25 -3.38 -5.14 9.22
N VAL A 26 -3.37 -3.81 9.36
CA VAL A 26 -2.35 -2.93 8.80
C VAL A 26 -1.92 -1.93 9.88
N LYS A 27 -0.62 -1.70 10.01
CA LYS A 27 -0.05 -0.79 11.00
C LYS A 27 1.11 -0.02 10.38
N ILE A 28 1.25 1.25 10.76
CA ILE A 28 2.40 2.08 10.42
C ILE A 28 3.20 2.26 11.70
N VAL A 29 4.49 1.95 11.65
CA VAL A 29 5.44 2.16 12.74
C VAL A 29 6.62 2.94 12.19
N ALA A 30 6.78 4.19 12.63
CA ALA A 30 7.71 5.15 12.04
C ALA A 30 7.52 5.25 10.50
N SER A 31 8.55 4.90 9.71
CA SER A 31 8.50 4.87 8.24
C SER A 31 8.34 3.46 7.68
N SER A 32 7.76 2.55 8.47
CA SER A 32 7.55 1.16 8.11
C SER A 32 6.08 0.79 8.13
N LEU A 33 5.62 0.20 7.03
CA LEU A 33 4.30 -0.39 6.89
C LEU A 33 4.37 -1.89 7.20
N ILE A 34 3.53 -2.33 8.13
CA ILE A 34 3.36 -3.73 8.52
C ILE A 34 1.94 -4.15 8.11
N ILE A 35 1.85 -5.19 7.29
CA ILE A 35 0.58 -5.74 6.82
C ILE A 35 0.53 -7.21 7.25
N GLY A 36 -0.42 -7.54 8.11
CA GLY A 36 -0.69 -8.93 8.49
C GLY A 36 -1.69 -9.53 7.50
N ILE A 37 -1.27 -10.54 6.76
CA ILE A 37 -2.10 -11.23 5.76
C ILE A 37 -2.97 -12.29 6.46
N LYS A 38 -4.20 -12.50 5.98
CA LYS A 38 -5.15 -13.44 6.59
C LYS A 38 -4.85 -14.91 6.24
N ASN A 39 -4.24 -15.17 5.08
CA ASN A 39 -4.02 -16.52 4.55
C ASN A 39 -2.55 -16.68 4.12
N SER A 40 -1.84 -17.68 4.65
CA SER A 40 -0.42 -17.92 4.35
C SER A 40 -0.17 -18.33 2.90
N THR A 41 -1.14 -18.99 2.25
CA THR A 41 -1.06 -19.35 0.83
C THR A 41 -1.05 -18.13 -0.08
N LEU A 42 -1.67 -17.02 0.35
CA LEU A 42 -1.67 -15.75 -0.38
C LEU A 42 -0.40 -14.92 -0.13
N GLN A 43 0.51 -15.37 0.73
CA GLN A 43 1.69 -14.59 1.08
C GLN A 43 2.71 -14.50 -0.07
N GLN A 44 2.87 -15.56 -0.86
CA GLN A 44 3.70 -15.52 -2.07
C GLN A 44 3.08 -14.65 -3.17
N GLU A 45 1.76 -14.75 -3.33
CA GLU A 45 1.00 -13.87 -4.23
C GLU A 45 1.09 -12.40 -3.79
N PHE A 46 1.05 -12.14 -2.49
CA PHE A 46 1.12 -10.79 -1.93
C PHE A 46 2.41 -10.06 -2.29
N ASP A 47 3.55 -10.75 -2.30
CA ASP A 47 4.82 -10.13 -2.71
C ASP A 47 4.86 -9.87 -4.23
N GLN A 48 4.10 -10.62 -5.02
CA GLN A 48 3.93 -10.36 -6.46
C GLN A 48 2.93 -9.22 -6.73
N TYR A 49 1.85 -9.11 -5.97
CA TYR A 49 0.79 -8.11 -6.16
C TYR A 49 1.05 -6.78 -5.47
N LEU A 50 1.92 -6.77 -4.46
CA LEU A 50 2.36 -5.58 -3.76
C LEU A 50 3.87 -5.45 -4.01
N PRO A 51 4.30 -4.69 -5.03
CA PRO A 51 5.71 -4.44 -5.24
C PRO A 51 6.26 -3.47 -4.17
N ASP A 52 7.57 -3.49 -3.93
CA ASP A 52 8.19 -2.75 -2.80
C ASP A 52 8.17 -1.23 -2.95
N ASP A 53 7.97 -0.77 -4.18
CA ASP A 53 7.84 0.62 -4.60
C ASP A 53 6.42 1.18 -4.42
N LEU A 54 5.40 0.35 -4.16
CA LEU A 54 3.99 0.78 -4.08
C LEU A 54 3.71 1.84 -3.01
N PHE A 55 4.61 2.02 -2.05
CA PHE A 55 4.49 3.03 -0.99
C PHE A 55 5.69 3.98 -0.95
N ASP A 56 6.40 4.13 -2.06
CA ASP A 56 7.52 5.06 -2.15
C ASP A 56 7.09 6.48 -2.53
N ARG A 57 8.09 7.38 -2.63
CA ARG A 57 7.85 8.77 -2.98
C ARG A 57 7.30 8.93 -4.40
N ASP A 58 7.79 8.14 -5.34
CA ASP A 58 7.44 8.27 -6.75
C ASP A 58 6.01 7.78 -7.00
N HIS A 59 5.62 6.67 -6.38
CA HIS A 59 4.25 6.19 -6.36
C HIS A 59 3.31 7.26 -5.80
N TYR A 60 3.64 7.85 -4.64
CA TYR A 60 2.81 8.91 -4.04
C TYR A 60 2.53 10.08 -5.01
N HIS A 61 3.55 10.55 -5.72
CA HIS A 61 3.39 11.62 -6.71
C HIS A 61 2.57 11.17 -7.91
N HIS A 62 2.75 9.93 -8.36
CA HIS A 62 1.98 9.35 -9.45
C HIS A 62 0.49 9.24 -9.08
N SER A 63 0.16 8.66 -7.93
CA SER A 63 -1.22 8.52 -7.45
C SER A 63 -1.89 9.88 -7.30
N ARG A 64 -1.19 10.90 -6.78
CA ARG A 64 -1.74 12.27 -6.65
C ARG A 64 -2.00 12.95 -7.99
N ARG A 65 -1.13 12.73 -9.00
CA ARG A 65 -1.34 13.31 -10.33
C ARG A 65 -2.55 12.70 -11.02
N GLN A 66 -2.77 11.39 -10.87
CA GLN A 66 -3.96 10.73 -11.40
C GLN A 66 -5.25 11.24 -10.72
N SER A 67 -5.22 11.48 -9.40
CA SER A 67 -6.37 12.06 -8.70
C SER A 67 -6.71 13.49 -9.13
N HIS A 68 -5.73 14.30 -9.57
CA HIS A 68 -5.98 15.65 -10.10
C HIS A 68 -6.54 15.69 -11.53
N LEU A 69 -6.43 14.61 -12.31
CA LEU A 69 -6.95 14.56 -13.68
C LEU A 69 -8.44 14.19 -13.75
N HIS A 70 -9.03 13.76 -12.64
CA HIS A 70 -10.43 13.34 -12.54
C HIS A 70 -11.32 14.37 -11.80
N HIS A 71 -10.89 15.63 -11.71
CA HIS A 71 -11.62 16.70 -11.04
C HIS A 71 -11.91 17.87 -11.99
#